data_AF-A0A6P2BCD3-F1
#
_entry.id   AF-A0A6P2BCD3-F1
#
_cell.length_a   1.000
_cell.length_b   1.000
_cell.length_c   1.000
_cell.angle_alpha   90.00
_cell.angle_beta   90.00
_cell.angle_gamma   90.00
#
_symmetry.space_group_name_H-M   'P 1'
#
loop_
_entity.id
_entity.type
_entity.pdbx_description
1 polymer ?
#
loop_
_entity_poly.entity_id
_entity_poly.type
_entity_poly.pdbx_seq_one_letter_code
_entity_poly.pdbx_strand_id
1 'polypeptide(L)' 'MSRLTITLDDDLHRALKEAAARQGRTITSIIEESLRLRGLKDSESARALVAQARVRAQLDPDEALELAVAETRAHRGQ' A
#
# COMPACT_ATOMS: atom_id res chain seq x y z
N MET A 1 16.91 0.89 5.10
CA MET A 1 15.87 0.29 5.96
C MET A 1 15.89 0.99 7.31
N SER A 2 14.73 1.40 7.82
CA SER A 2 14.58 1.87 9.21
C SER A 2 14.28 0.68 10.12
N ARG A 3 14.70 0.75 11.40
CA ARG A 3 14.39 -0.28 12.40
C ARG A 3 13.00 -0.01 12.96
N LEU A 4 12.15 -1.04 12.99
CA LEU A 4 10.82 -1.00 13.63
C LEU A 4 10.79 -2.02 14.76
N THR A 5 10.34 -1.59 15.94
CA THR A 5 10.02 -2.48 17.07
C THR A 5 8.52 -2.51 17.23
N ILE A 6 7.94 -3.71 17.23
CA ILE A 6 6.51 -3.94 17.46
C ILE A 6 6.34 -4.92 18.61
N THR A 7 5.28 -4.75 19.39
CA THR A 7 4.85 -5.73 20.37
C THR A 7 3.79 -6.62 19.74
N LEU A 8 3.95 -7.94 19.87
CA LEU A 8 3.00 -8.93 19.42
C LEU A 8 2.57 -9.77 20.62
N ASP A 9 1.37 -10.35 20.53
CA ASP A 9 0.97 -11.41 21.42
C ASP A 9 1.92 -12.62 21.30
N ASP A 10 2.18 -13.31 22.42
CA ASP A 10 3.15 -14.41 22.49
C ASP A 10 2.75 -15.61 21.61
N ASP A 11 1.44 -15.90 21.49
CA ASP A 11 0.95 -16.97 20.62
C ASP A 11 1.14 -16.61 19.16
N LEU A 12 0.88 -15.34 18.80
CA LEU A 12 1.09 -14.85 17.45
C LEU A 12 2.57 -14.83 17.07
N HIS A 13 3.45 -14.41 17.98
CA HIS A 13 4.89 -14.42 17.74
C HIS A 13 5.41 -15.84 17.49
N ARG A 14 4.93 -16.83 18.26
CA ARG A 14 5.28 -18.25 18.08
C ARG A 14 4.79 -18.79 16.74
N ALA A 15 3.52 -18.56 16.40
CA ALA A 15 2.94 -18.98 15.13
C ALA A 15 3.70 -18.36 13.92
N LEU A 16 4.09 -17.09 14.03
CA LEU A 16 4.87 -16.41 13.00
C LEU A 16 6.28 -17.01 12.85
N LYS A 17 6.93 -17.35 13.96
CA LYS A 17 8.25 -18.01 13.97
C LYS A 17 8.19 -19.39 13.32
N GLU A 18 7.16 -20.18 13.62
CA GLU A 18 6.93 -21.49 13.00
C GLU A 18 6.65 -21.38 11.50
N ALA A 19 5.80 -20.42 11.10
CA ALA A 19 5.52 -20.15 9.70
C ALA A 19 6.78 -19.74 8.91
N ALA A 20 7.63 -18.90 9.51
CA ALA A 20 8.91 -18.49 8.94
C ALA A 20 9.85 -19.69 8.72
N ALA A 21 10.00 -20.55 9.74
CA ALA A 21 10.78 -21.77 9.63
C ALA A 21 10.25 -22.73 8.56
N ARG A 22 8.92 -22.95 8.52
CA ARG A 22 8.26 -23.82 7.55
C ARG A 22 8.42 -23.33 6.11
N GLN A 23 8.39 -22.02 5.89
CA GLN A 23 8.52 -21.42 4.57
C GLN A 23 9.98 -21.19 4.14
N GLY A 24 10.97 -21.39 5.03
CA GLY A 24 12.36 -21.03 4.77
C GLY A 24 12.57 -19.53 4.55
N ARG A 25 11.74 -18.69 5.20
CA ARG A 25 11.70 -17.23 5.03
C ARG A 25 11.99 -16.53 6.35
N THR A 26 12.45 -15.28 6.29
CA THR A 26 12.61 -14.47 7.52
C THR A 26 11.27 -13.94 7.99
N ILE A 27 11.09 -13.78 9.30
CA ILE A 27 9.91 -13.14 9.90
C ILE A 27 9.67 -11.76 9.27
N THR A 28 10.74 -10.98 9.10
CA THR A 28 10.68 -9.66 8.44
C THR A 28 10.08 -9.75 7.03
N SER A 29 10.51 -10.71 6.21
CA SER A 29 10.00 -10.86 4.85
C SER A 29 8.51 -11.23 4.80
N ILE A 30 8.02 -12.00 5.78
CA ILE A 30 6.60 -12.35 5.90
C ILE A 30 5.78 -11.14 6.34
N ILE A 31 6.28 -10.37 7.31
CA ILE A 31 5.62 -9.15 7.77
C ILE A 31 5.57 -8.12 6.64
N GLU A 32 6.68 -7.85 5.96
CA GLU A 32 6.73 -6.89 4.86
C GLU A 32 5.76 -7.23 3.73
N GLU A 33 5.71 -8.50 3.33
CA GLU A 33 4.73 -8.98 2.35
C GLU A 33 3.30 -8.77 2.85
N SER A 34 3.01 -9.17 4.09
CA SER A 34 1.67 -9.05 4.67
C SER A 34 1.20 -7.59 4.74
N LEU A 35 2.10 -6.66 5.10
CA LEU A 35 1.81 -5.23 5.12
C LEU A 35 1.52 -4.70 3.70
N ARG A 36 2.29 -5.12 2.70
CA ARG A 36 2.05 -4.75 1.29
C ARG A 36 0.73 -5.30 0.78
N LEU A 37 0.38 -6.55 1.10
CA LEU A 37 -0.89 -7.18 0.73
C LEU A 37 -2.09 -6.48 1.36
N ARG A 38 -1.92 -5.90 2.56
CA ARG A 38 -2.94 -5.08 3.22
C ARG A 38 -3.08 -3.67 2.62
N GLY A 39 -2.32 -3.37 1.57
CA GLY A 39 -2.36 -2.09 0.87
C GLY A 39 -1.65 -0.96 1.61
N LEU A 40 -0.83 -1.26 2.62
CA LEU A 40 0.00 -0.25 3.30
C LEU A 40 1.12 0.17 2.35
N LYS A 41 0.81 1.15 1.50
CA LYS A 41 1.75 1.83 0.62
C LYS A 41 2.10 3.17 1.23
N ASP A 42 3.35 3.58 1.09
CA ASP A 42 3.73 4.95 1.41
C ASP A 42 3.01 5.94 0.46
N SER A 43 2.87 7.17 0.93
CA SER A 43 2.18 8.23 0.19
C SER A 43 2.89 8.58 -1.13
N GLU A 44 4.19 8.37 -1.21
CA GLU A 44 5.00 8.57 -2.41
C GLU A 44 4.65 7.55 -3.50
N SER A 45 4.53 6.27 -3.14
CA SER A 45 4.11 5.18 -4.02
C SER A 45 2.69 5.39 -4.53
N ALA A 46 1.79 5.88 -3.67
CA ALA A 46 0.44 6.25 -4.10
C ALA A 46 0.48 7.37 -5.15
N ARG A 47 1.29 8.42 -4.94
CA ARG A 47 1.48 9.51 -5.91
C ARG A 47 2.09 9.00 -7.22
N ALA A 48 3.06 8.10 -7.15
CA ALA A 48 3.69 7.51 -8.33
C ALA A 48 2.69 6.70 -9.17
N LEU A 49 1.79 5.96 -8.53
CA LEU A 49 0.70 5.24 -9.23
C LEU A 49 -0.25 6.20 -9.95
N VAL A 50 -0.64 7.30 -9.29
CA VAL A 50 -1.49 8.34 -9.90
C VAL A 50 -0.76 9.02 -11.07
N ALA A 51 0.52 9.33 -10.93
CA ALA A 51 1.32 9.91 -12.02
C ALA A 51 1.39 8.97 -13.24
N GLN A 52 1.63 7.67 -13.02
CA GLN A 52 1.62 6.68 -14.09
C GLN A 52 0.26 6.56 -14.76
N ALA A 53 -0.83 6.57 -13.99
CA ALA A 53 -2.18 6.54 -14.53
C ALA A 53 -2.48 7.78 -15.39
N ARG A 54 -2.06 8.98 -14.95
CA ARG A 54 -2.21 10.22 -15.73
C ARG A 54 -1.50 10.16 -17.08
N VAL A 55 -0.28 9.63 -17.13
CA VAL A 55 0.47 9.45 -18.39
C VAL A 55 -0.26 8.49 -19.33
N ARG A 56 -0.91 7.44 -18.80
CA ARG A 56 -1.61 6.43 -19.60
C ARG A 56 -3.03 6.84 -20.01
N ALA A 57 -3.64 7.79 -19.32
CA ALA A 57 -5.03 8.19 -19.53
C ALA A 57 -5.25 8.87 -20.89
N GLN A 58 -4.20 9.45 -21.49
CA GLN A 58 -4.25 10.14 -22.79
C GLN A 58 -5.34 11.23 -22.88
N LEU A 59 -5.72 11.81 -21.74
CA LEU A 59 -6.66 12.91 -21.68
C LEU A 59 -5.95 14.22 -22.02
N ASP A 60 -6.66 15.08 -22.73
CA ASP A 60 -6.22 16.47 -22.86
C ASP A 60 -6.37 17.22 -21.52
N PRO A 61 -5.74 18.41 -21.38
CA PRO A 61 -5.77 19.15 -20.12
C PRO A 61 -7.18 19.52 -19.62
N ASP A 62 -8.11 19.81 -20.54
CA ASP A 62 -9.46 20.24 -20.21
C ASP A 62 -10.30 19.03 -19.75
N GLU A 63 -10.23 17.91 -20.47
CA GLU A 63 -10.86 16.64 -20.09
C GLU A 63 -10.35 16.14 -18.73
N ALA A 64 -9.03 16.25 -18.48
CA ALA A 64 -8.44 15.85 -17.22
C ALA A 64 -8.93 16.70 -16.04
N LEU A 65 -9.13 18.01 -16.27
CA LEU A 65 -9.62 18.93 -15.24
C LEU A 65 -11.09 18.66 -14.93
N GLU A 66 -11.93 18.49 -15.94
CA GLU A 66 -13.35 18.17 -15.78
C GLU A 66 -13.53 16.89 -14.94
N LEU A 67 -12.79 15.83 -15.29
CA LEU A 67 -12.81 14.56 -14.55
C LEU A 67 -12.37 14.75 -13.08
N ALA A 68 -11.26 15.46 -12.85
CA ALA A 68 -10.75 15.67 -11.50
C ALA A 68 -11.74 16.43 -10.60
N VAL A 69 -12.43 17.42 -11.16
CA VAL A 69 -13.46 18.19 -10.45
C VAL A 69 -14.68 17.32 -10.15
N ALA A 70 -15.14 16.51 -11.11
CA ALA A 70 -16.27 15.60 -10.93
C ALA A 70 -16.01 14.60 -9.79
N GLU A 71 -14.87 13.91 -9.81
CA GLU A 71 -14.47 12.94 -8.78
C GLU A 71 -14.32 13.58 -7.40
N THR A 72 -13.70 14.78 -7.34
CA THR A 72 -13.55 15.51 -6.07
C THR A 72 -14.89 15.91 -5.46
N ARG A 73 -15.85 16.33 -6.30
CA ARG A 73 -17.22 16.65 -5.84
C ARG A 73 -17.95 15.42 -5.35
N ALA A 74 -17.86 14.30 -6.07
CA ALA A 74 -18.50 13.04 -5.69
C ALA A 74 -18.02 12.55 -4.31
N HIS A 75 -16.72 12.64 -4.04
CA HIS A 75 -16.16 12.16 -2.78
C HIS A 75 -16.34 13.11 -1.59
N ARG A 76 -16.46 14.43 -1.84
CA ARG A 76 -16.72 15.43 -0.78
C ARG A 76 -18.22 15.65 -0.49
N GLY A 77 -19.09 15.21 -1.39
CA GLY A 77 -20.55 15.24 -1.21
C GLY A 77 -21.11 14.03 -0.47
N GLN A 78 -20.27 13.03 -0.18
CA GLN A 78 -20.53 11.92 0.77
C GLN A 78 -19.98 12.27 2.14
#